data_AF-A0A533MKZ2-F1
#
_entry.id   AF-A0A533MKZ2-F1
#
_cell.length_a   1.000
_cell.length_b   1.000
_cell.length_c   1.000
_cell.angle_alpha   90.00
_cell.angle_beta   90.00
_cell.angle_gamma   90.00
#
_symmetry.space_group_name_H-M   'P 1'
#
loop_
_entity.id
_entity.type
_entity.pdbx_description
1 polymer ?
#
loop_
_entity_poly.entity_id
_entity_poly.type
_entity_poly.pdbx_seq_one_letter_code
_entity_poly.pdbx_strand_id
1 'polypeptide(L)'
;MKLDEPYTVTYDGIYAVCDRTNRYVDIIERSTCYGGSAWTMHHYASSPLISDIRSAGNMIRYCCAVGTKELELEASVAAAGIESVKVAADEVEITYAGLEGGGVGATVCRAQSQGVLGYNISESGGGRAAKGTITVPRLERLLIGIDDTDNKEQGATWSLAHNIAANLDHPDTRYISHALVQLFPAPAKTQNCVSTVLEFGCADRSSKQVLLEGIYSALEKYSVSNETGMVVLDDFDASQLKDYSHECRTKILTKQYALETARSNNVEIMMSGNGIIGAIAALPWYARPNESVKIE
;
A
#
# COMPACT_ATOMS: atom_id res chain seq x y z
N MET A 1 -0.20 -38.60 3.94
CA MET A 1 0.10 -37.15 3.91
C MET A 1 0.31 -36.69 5.33
N LYS A 2 1.38 -35.94 5.61
CA LYS A 2 1.69 -35.37 6.93
C LYS A 2 1.80 -33.85 6.78
N LEU A 3 1.15 -33.12 7.67
CA LEU A 3 1.22 -31.66 7.78
C LEU A 3 1.98 -31.34 9.07
N ASP A 4 2.98 -30.46 9.01
CA ASP A 4 3.80 -30.12 10.17
C ASP A 4 3.09 -29.12 11.09
N GLU A 5 2.39 -28.13 10.53
CA GLU A 5 1.51 -27.19 11.27
C GLU A 5 0.12 -27.09 10.61
N PRO A 6 -0.78 -28.06 10.85
CA PRO A 6 -2.03 -28.19 10.09
C PRO A 6 -3.05 -27.07 10.31
N TYR A 7 -2.85 -26.20 11.31
CA TYR A 7 -3.79 -25.13 11.68
C TYR A 7 -3.17 -23.73 11.59
N THR A 8 -1.92 -23.61 11.18
CA THR A 8 -1.24 -22.32 11.03
C THR A 8 -1.24 -21.91 9.56
N VAL A 9 -1.66 -20.68 9.30
CA VAL A 9 -1.54 -20.04 7.98
C VAL A 9 -0.77 -18.76 8.14
N THR A 10 0.53 -18.81 7.83
CA THR A 10 1.42 -17.66 7.93
C THR A 10 1.14 -16.67 6.80
N TYR A 11 1.10 -15.38 7.13
CA TYR A 11 1.01 -14.31 6.14
C TYR A 11 2.38 -14.10 5.47
N ASP A 12 2.37 -13.78 4.17
CA ASP A 12 3.59 -13.45 3.43
C ASP A 12 4.24 -12.17 3.93
N GLY A 13 3.48 -11.32 4.64
CA GLY A 13 4.04 -10.20 5.37
C GLY A 13 2.99 -9.29 5.99
N ILE A 14 3.37 -8.59 7.06
CA ILE A 14 2.54 -7.60 7.74
C ILE A 14 3.34 -6.30 7.86
N TYR A 15 2.74 -5.19 7.43
CA TYR A 15 3.37 -3.87 7.40
C TYR A 15 2.45 -2.82 8.02
N ALA A 16 3.03 -1.82 8.68
CA ALA A 16 2.30 -0.71 9.26
C ALA A 16 2.82 0.63 8.70
N VAL A 17 2.00 1.30 7.89
CA VAL A 17 2.32 2.61 7.35
C VAL A 17 1.60 3.67 8.18
N CYS A 18 2.35 4.55 8.83
CA CYS A 18 1.81 5.56 9.73
C CYS A 18 1.73 6.93 9.05
N ASP A 19 0.77 7.74 9.46
CA ASP A 19 0.78 9.16 9.13
C ASP A 19 1.87 9.90 9.94
N ARG A 20 2.21 11.11 9.51
CA ARG A 20 3.25 11.93 10.15
C ARG A 20 2.94 12.27 11.62
N THR A 21 1.67 12.29 11.99
CA THR A 21 1.23 12.61 13.36
C THR A 21 1.04 11.38 14.25
N ASN A 22 1.27 10.17 13.73
CA ASN A 22 1.05 8.89 14.41
C ASN A 22 -0.36 8.80 15.03
N ARG A 23 -1.36 9.33 14.33
CA ARG A 23 -2.78 9.23 14.69
C ARG A 23 -3.48 8.14 13.90
N TYR A 24 -2.99 7.81 12.71
CA TYR A 24 -3.55 6.81 11.83
C TYR A 24 -2.48 5.86 11.29
N VAL A 25 -2.86 4.60 11.15
CA VAL A 25 -2.02 3.54 10.62
C VAL A 25 -2.80 2.79 9.55
N ASP A 26 -2.20 2.62 8.39
CA ASP A 26 -2.66 1.68 7.37
C ASP A 26 -1.90 0.36 7.59
N ILE A 27 -2.60 -0.62 8.15
CA ILE A 27 -2.07 -1.98 8.39
C ILE A 27 -2.31 -2.79 7.13
N ILE A 28 -1.25 -3.32 6.54
CA ILE A 28 -1.29 -4.13 5.33
C ILE A 28 -0.89 -5.56 5.65
N GLU A 29 -1.80 -6.49 5.45
CA GLU A 29 -1.57 -7.93 5.64
C GLU A 29 -1.57 -8.63 4.28
N ARG A 30 -0.43 -9.19 3.86
CA ARG A 30 -0.32 -10.03 2.65
C ARG A 30 -0.69 -11.47 2.97
N SER A 31 -1.86 -11.89 2.53
CA SER A 31 -2.38 -13.20 2.86
C SER A 31 -2.10 -14.24 1.79
N THR A 32 -1.80 -15.45 2.25
CA THR A 32 -1.74 -16.68 1.45
C THR A 32 -3.09 -17.39 1.38
N CYS A 33 -4.09 -16.95 2.16
CA CYS A 33 -5.42 -17.54 2.25
C CYS A 33 -6.50 -16.46 2.17
N TYR A 34 -6.99 -16.21 0.96
CA TYR A 34 -8.05 -15.21 0.74
C TYR A 34 -9.35 -15.56 1.47
N GLY A 35 -9.70 -16.85 1.60
CA GLY A 35 -10.89 -17.27 2.34
C GLY A 35 -10.85 -16.86 3.82
N GLY A 36 -9.70 -17.07 4.49
CA GLY A 36 -9.48 -16.60 5.85
C GLY A 36 -9.49 -15.07 5.94
N SER A 37 -8.90 -14.40 4.96
CA SER A 37 -8.88 -12.94 4.86
C SER A 37 -10.26 -12.32 4.67
N ALA A 38 -11.12 -12.94 3.87
CA ALA A 38 -12.50 -12.49 3.68
C ALA A 38 -13.30 -12.58 4.99
N TRP A 39 -13.07 -13.65 5.75
CA TRP A 39 -13.65 -13.82 7.08
C TRP A 39 -13.13 -12.77 8.07
N THR A 40 -11.81 -12.53 8.12
CA THR A 40 -11.25 -11.49 8.99
C THR A 40 -11.75 -10.12 8.61
N MET A 41 -11.88 -9.79 7.32
CA MET A 41 -12.45 -8.51 6.90
C MET A 41 -13.85 -8.29 7.44
N HIS A 42 -14.72 -9.29 7.32
CA HIS A 42 -16.09 -9.19 7.81
C HIS A 42 -16.16 -8.94 9.31
N HIS A 43 -15.43 -9.73 10.12
CA HIS A 43 -15.48 -9.61 11.57
C HIS A 43 -14.70 -8.40 12.09
N TYR A 44 -13.54 -8.07 11.51
CA TYR A 44 -12.72 -6.97 12.00
C TYR A 44 -13.38 -5.62 11.73
N ALA A 45 -14.30 -5.53 10.75
CA ALA A 45 -15.05 -4.31 10.49
C ALA A 45 -15.85 -3.79 11.70
N SER A 46 -16.12 -4.63 12.71
CA SER A 46 -16.73 -4.19 13.97
C SER A 46 -15.73 -3.58 14.98
N SER A 47 -14.43 -3.63 14.69
CA SER A 47 -13.38 -3.09 15.55
C SER A 47 -13.48 -1.56 15.60
N PRO A 48 -13.65 -0.92 16.76
CA PRO A 48 -13.89 0.52 16.85
C PRO A 48 -12.72 1.41 16.36
N LEU A 49 -11.52 0.83 16.22
CA LEU A 49 -10.35 1.54 15.71
C LEU A 49 -10.33 1.63 14.17
N ILE A 50 -11.07 0.77 13.47
CA ILE A 50 -10.99 0.65 12.01
C ILE A 50 -11.97 1.63 11.35
N SER A 51 -11.46 2.53 10.51
CA SER A 51 -12.25 3.52 9.77
C SER A 51 -12.49 3.12 8.31
N ASP A 52 -11.60 2.31 7.72
CA ASP A 52 -11.75 1.77 6.38
C ASP A 52 -11.13 0.37 6.32
N ILE A 53 -11.75 -0.51 5.56
CA ILE A 53 -11.27 -1.86 5.31
C ILE A 53 -11.45 -2.23 3.85
N ARG A 54 -10.40 -2.77 3.22
CA ARG A 54 -10.46 -3.17 1.82
C ARG A 54 -9.51 -4.30 1.49
N SER A 55 -9.87 -5.06 0.46
CA SER A 55 -8.99 -6.00 -0.22
C SER A 55 -8.35 -5.34 -1.44
N ALA A 56 -7.06 -5.57 -1.64
CA ALA A 56 -6.31 -5.15 -2.83
C ALA A 56 -5.37 -6.29 -3.26
N GLY A 57 -5.81 -7.09 -4.25
CA GLY A 57 -5.05 -8.28 -4.67
C GLY A 57 -5.02 -9.33 -3.57
N ASN A 58 -3.82 -9.73 -3.12
CA ASN A 58 -3.63 -10.63 -1.98
C ASN A 58 -3.48 -9.89 -0.64
N MET A 59 -3.67 -8.57 -0.61
CA MET A 59 -3.55 -7.76 0.60
C MET A 59 -4.91 -7.44 1.20
N ILE A 60 -5.01 -7.52 2.52
CA ILE A 60 -6.06 -6.83 3.28
C ILE A 60 -5.46 -5.59 3.92
N ARG A 61 -6.18 -4.48 3.83
CA ARG A 61 -5.78 -3.20 4.41
C ARG A 61 -6.80 -2.74 5.43
N TYR A 62 -6.31 -2.31 6.58
CA TYR A 62 -7.10 -1.72 7.65
C TYR A 62 -6.55 -0.32 7.93
N CYS A 63 -7.37 0.71 7.68
CA CYS A 63 -7.05 2.05 8.16
C CYS A 63 -7.54 2.16 9.61
N CYS A 64 -6.61 2.31 10.54
CA CYS A 64 -6.86 2.27 11.97
C CYS A 64 -6.48 3.60 12.63
N ALA A 65 -7.28 4.07 13.58
CA ALA A 65 -6.85 5.06 14.55
C ALA A 65 -5.87 4.43 15.56
N VAL A 66 -4.87 5.19 15.98
CA VAL A 66 -3.96 4.79 17.07
C VAL A 66 -4.69 4.89 18.41
N GLY A 67 -4.61 3.82 19.21
CA GLY A 67 -5.25 3.75 20.52
C GLY A 67 -5.56 2.32 20.95
N THR A 68 -6.31 2.21 22.05
CA THR A 68 -6.82 0.95 22.60
C THR A 68 -8.32 1.07 22.81
N LYS A 69 -9.08 0.07 22.34
CA LYS A 69 -10.52 -0.04 22.52
C LYS A 69 -10.86 -1.47 22.87
N GLU A 70 -11.71 -1.64 23.88
CA GLU A 70 -12.25 -2.96 24.20
C GLU A 70 -13.09 -3.48 23.03
N LEU A 71 -12.95 -4.78 22.73
CA LEU A 71 -13.75 -5.43 21.70
C LEU A 71 -14.90 -6.18 22.35
N GLU A 72 -16.11 -5.88 21.91
CA GLU A 72 -17.29 -6.69 22.22
C GLU A 72 -17.34 -7.88 21.26
N LEU A 73 -16.65 -8.97 21.64
CA LEU A 73 -16.57 -10.17 20.79
C LEU A 73 -17.84 -11.01 20.90
N GLU A 74 -18.44 -11.32 19.75
CA GLU A 74 -19.63 -12.18 19.64
C GLU A 74 -19.39 -13.27 18.59
N ALA A 75 -19.61 -14.53 18.98
CA ALA A 75 -19.45 -15.67 18.09
C ALA A 75 -20.32 -15.51 16.83
N SER A 76 -19.76 -15.81 15.66
CA SER A 76 -20.42 -15.70 14.34
C SER A 76 -20.82 -14.29 13.88
N VAL A 77 -20.67 -13.25 14.71
CA VAL A 77 -21.05 -11.87 14.38
C VAL A 77 -19.83 -10.95 14.39
N ALA A 78 -19.13 -10.86 15.52
CA ALA A 78 -17.95 -10.05 15.75
C ALA A 78 -16.87 -10.89 16.45
N ALA A 79 -16.51 -12.01 15.84
CA ALA A 79 -15.74 -13.05 16.52
C ALA A 79 -14.25 -12.74 16.68
N ALA A 80 -13.74 -11.70 16.01
CA ALA A 80 -12.35 -11.26 16.11
C ALA A 80 -12.17 -9.82 15.62
N GLY A 81 -11.09 -9.15 16.03
CA GLY A 81 -10.82 -7.77 15.67
C GLY A 81 -9.44 -7.26 16.10
N ILE A 82 -9.22 -5.96 15.87
CA ILE A 82 -8.02 -5.22 16.31
C ILE A 82 -8.39 -4.42 17.56
N GLU A 83 -7.83 -4.82 18.70
CA GLU A 83 -8.09 -4.24 20.02
C GLU A 83 -7.20 -3.01 20.28
N SER A 84 -5.95 -3.04 19.82
CA SER A 84 -5.06 -1.90 19.96
C SER A 84 -4.07 -1.74 18.83
N VAL A 85 -3.76 -0.48 18.53
CA VAL A 85 -2.66 -0.06 17.66
C VAL A 85 -1.89 1.00 18.42
N LYS A 86 -0.62 0.76 18.70
CA LYS A 86 0.26 1.72 19.39
C LYS A 86 1.48 1.98 18.53
N VAL A 87 1.86 3.25 18.43
CA VAL A 87 3.05 3.66 17.69
C VAL A 87 4.06 4.20 18.70
N ALA A 88 5.24 3.60 18.74
CA ALA A 88 6.32 3.97 19.64
C ALA A 88 7.62 4.08 18.85
N ALA A 89 8.15 5.30 18.73
CA ALA A 89 9.36 5.61 17.97
C ALA A 89 9.33 5.04 16.54
N ASP A 90 10.06 3.95 16.31
CA ASP A 90 10.27 3.24 15.05
C ASP A 90 9.47 1.93 14.93
N GLU A 91 8.58 1.65 15.88
CA GLU A 91 7.78 0.42 15.93
C GLU A 91 6.28 0.69 16.06
N VAL A 92 5.49 -0.26 15.58
CA VAL A 92 4.04 -0.32 15.74
C VAL A 92 3.67 -1.65 16.39
N GLU A 93 3.02 -1.58 17.55
CA GLU A 93 2.41 -2.74 18.21
C GLU A 93 0.94 -2.85 17.78
N ILE A 94 0.55 -4.03 17.30
CA ILE A 94 -0.82 -4.32 16.88
C ILE A 94 -1.31 -5.51 17.71
N THR A 95 -2.37 -5.28 18.49
CA THR A 95 -3.02 -6.32 19.29
C THR A 95 -4.31 -6.76 18.63
N TYR A 96 -4.34 -8.03 18.24
CA TYR A 96 -5.49 -8.74 17.74
C TYR A 96 -6.14 -9.54 18.86
N ALA A 97 -7.46 -9.68 18.81
CA ALA A 97 -8.18 -10.60 19.66
C ALA A 97 -9.21 -11.39 18.86
N GLY A 98 -9.54 -12.59 19.32
CA GLY A 98 -10.57 -13.40 18.69
C GLY A 98 -11.01 -14.59 19.53
N LEU A 99 -12.19 -15.10 19.20
CA LEU A 99 -12.79 -16.28 19.79
C LEU A 99 -12.46 -17.51 18.94
N GLU A 100 -12.17 -18.63 19.61
CA GLU A 100 -12.03 -19.95 19.01
C GLU A 100 -11.04 -19.99 17.82
N GLY A 101 -11.49 -20.34 16.62
CA GLY A 101 -10.69 -20.32 15.40
C GLY A 101 -10.21 -18.91 15.01
N GLY A 102 -11.01 -17.88 15.29
CA GLY A 102 -10.59 -16.47 15.15
C GLY A 102 -9.41 -16.14 16.05
N GLY A 103 -9.33 -16.78 17.22
CA GLY A 103 -8.18 -16.68 18.13
C GLY A 103 -6.89 -17.26 17.56
N VAL A 104 -6.95 -18.32 16.75
CA VAL A 104 -5.76 -18.87 16.04
C VAL A 104 -5.25 -17.86 15.02
N GLY A 105 -6.17 -17.26 14.25
CA GLY A 105 -5.85 -16.17 13.33
C GLY A 105 -5.25 -14.94 14.03
N ALA A 106 -5.80 -14.55 15.18
CA ALA A 106 -5.33 -13.43 15.99
C ALA A 106 -3.97 -13.67 16.69
N THR A 107 -3.47 -14.92 16.70
CA THR A 107 -2.23 -15.29 17.39
C THR A 107 -1.20 -15.88 16.42
N VAL A 108 -1.20 -17.20 16.27
CA VAL A 108 -0.12 -17.97 15.63
C VAL A 108 0.06 -17.60 14.16
N CYS A 109 -1.05 -17.40 13.44
CA CYS A 109 -1.01 -17.09 12.00
C CYS A 109 -0.27 -15.77 11.69
N ARG A 110 -0.28 -14.80 12.59
CA ARG A 110 0.37 -13.50 12.38
C ARG A 110 1.78 -13.44 12.95
N ALA A 111 2.05 -14.15 14.05
CA ALA A 111 3.29 -14.07 14.82
C ALA A 111 4.57 -14.30 14.00
N GLN A 112 4.54 -15.18 13.00
CA GLN A 112 5.72 -15.57 12.21
C GLN A 112 5.76 -14.94 10.82
N SER A 113 4.94 -13.93 10.57
CA SER A 113 4.84 -13.29 9.26
C SER A 113 6.08 -12.44 8.97
N GLN A 114 6.47 -12.33 7.70
CA GLN A 114 7.55 -11.41 7.31
C GLN A 114 7.22 -9.98 7.75
N GLY A 115 8.21 -9.26 8.28
CA GLY A 115 8.03 -7.90 8.79
C GLY A 115 7.69 -7.83 10.28
N VAL A 116 7.35 -8.95 10.93
CA VAL A 116 7.20 -9.01 12.40
C VAL A 116 8.58 -9.06 13.06
N LEU A 117 8.84 -8.09 13.94
CA LEU A 117 10.07 -7.96 14.75
C LEU A 117 10.00 -8.81 16.02
N GLY A 118 8.79 -8.94 16.59
CA GLY A 118 8.54 -9.69 17.80
C GLY A 118 7.04 -9.88 18.02
N TYR A 119 6.67 -10.79 18.92
CA TYR A 119 5.28 -11.05 19.24
C TYR A 119 5.09 -11.55 20.68
N ASN A 120 3.88 -11.36 21.19
CA ASN A 120 3.39 -11.93 22.44
C ASN A 120 1.98 -12.49 22.21
N ILE A 121 1.81 -13.80 22.37
CA ILE A 121 0.56 -14.49 22.06
C ILE A 121 0.08 -15.34 23.24
N SER A 122 -1.23 -15.37 23.48
CA SER A 122 -1.86 -16.33 24.36
C SER A 122 -2.04 -17.68 23.67
N GLU A 123 -2.36 -18.73 24.44
CA GLU A 123 -2.92 -19.96 23.86
C GLU A 123 -4.21 -19.65 23.08
N SER A 124 -4.46 -20.40 22.01
CA SER A 124 -5.62 -20.20 21.11
C SER A 124 -6.28 -21.51 20.69
N GLY A 125 -7.50 -21.42 20.17
CA GLY A 125 -8.31 -22.56 19.73
C GLY A 125 -9.13 -23.25 20.83
N GLY A 126 -10.04 -24.14 20.41
CA GLY A 126 -10.82 -25.00 21.30
C GLY A 126 -11.80 -24.27 22.24
N GLY A 127 -12.53 -23.27 21.75
CA GLY A 127 -13.52 -22.53 22.55
C GLY A 127 -12.99 -21.31 23.31
N ARG A 128 -11.68 -21.03 23.24
CA ARG A 128 -11.04 -19.97 24.03
C ARG A 128 -11.05 -18.61 23.33
N ALA A 129 -11.16 -17.54 24.11
CA ALA A 129 -10.73 -16.22 23.66
C ALA A 129 -9.20 -16.16 23.67
N ALA A 130 -8.61 -15.60 22.63
CA ALA A 130 -7.16 -15.46 22.49
C ALA A 130 -6.78 -14.04 22.06
N LYS A 131 -5.58 -13.63 22.45
CA LYS A 131 -4.99 -12.34 22.09
C LYS A 131 -3.57 -12.55 21.59
N GLY A 132 -3.23 -11.84 20.52
CA GLY A 132 -1.88 -11.80 19.97
C GLY A 132 -1.47 -10.38 19.68
N THR A 133 -0.32 -9.98 20.21
CA THR A 133 0.32 -8.72 19.86
C THR A 133 1.53 -9.01 19.00
N ILE A 134 1.63 -8.33 17.86
CA ILE A 134 2.84 -8.32 17.03
C ILE A 134 3.44 -6.92 17.04
N THR A 135 4.75 -6.86 16.88
CA THR A 135 5.51 -5.62 16.70
C THR A 135 6.07 -5.62 15.28
N VAL A 136 5.84 -4.54 14.53
CA VAL A 136 6.34 -4.35 13.16
C VAL A 136 7.02 -2.97 13.05
N PRO A 137 7.90 -2.74 12.05
CA PRO A 137 8.48 -1.42 11.84
C PRO A 137 7.40 -0.36 11.54
N ARG A 138 7.60 0.85 12.05
CA ARG A 138 6.86 2.05 11.67
C ARG A 138 7.38 2.54 10.31
N LEU A 139 6.56 2.43 9.28
CA LEU A 139 6.89 2.91 7.94
C LEU A 139 6.16 4.21 7.62
N GLU A 140 6.77 5.05 6.79
CA GLU A 140 6.13 6.22 6.17
C GLU A 140 5.83 5.94 4.71
N ARG A 141 4.69 6.43 4.23
CA ARG A 141 4.27 6.21 2.86
C ARG A 141 5.10 7.07 1.90
N LEU A 142 5.52 6.46 0.80
CA LEU A 142 6.10 7.15 -0.35
C LEU A 142 5.37 6.71 -1.61
N LEU A 143 4.77 7.67 -2.32
CA LEU A 143 4.09 7.42 -3.59
C LEU A 143 4.93 7.94 -4.75
N ILE A 144 5.11 7.12 -5.77
CA ILE A 144 5.96 7.44 -6.92
C ILE A 144 5.15 7.24 -8.20
N GLY A 145 4.83 8.33 -8.86
CA GLY A 145 4.16 8.34 -10.16
C GLY A 145 5.18 8.26 -11.29
N ILE A 146 4.92 7.40 -12.27
CA ILE A 146 5.78 7.19 -13.44
C ILE A 146 4.90 7.13 -14.69
N ASP A 147 5.30 7.84 -15.75
CA ASP A 147 4.63 7.80 -17.04
C ASP A 147 5.59 8.06 -18.20
N ASP A 148 5.16 7.67 -19.40
CA ASP A 148 5.82 7.96 -20.68
C ASP A 148 7.27 7.45 -20.74
N THR A 149 7.50 6.19 -20.34
CA THR A 149 8.83 5.56 -20.41
C THR A 149 9.04 4.75 -21.69
N ASP A 150 7.97 4.53 -22.46
CA ASP A 150 7.94 3.70 -23.66
C ASP A 150 7.75 4.54 -24.93
N ASN A 151 7.84 3.89 -26.09
CA ASN A 151 7.55 4.50 -27.38
C ASN A 151 6.80 3.52 -28.28
N LYS A 152 6.59 3.86 -29.56
CA LYS A 152 5.80 3.01 -30.48
C LYS A 152 6.45 1.67 -30.82
N GLU A 153 7.75 1.53 -30.59
CA GLU A 153 8.54 0.37 -31.00
C GLU A 153 8.90 -0.54 -29.82
N GLN A 154 9.10 0.04 -28.63
CA GLN A 154 9.60 -0.69 -27.46
C GLN A 154 9.16 -0.09 -26.12
N GLY A 155 9.17 -0.94 -25.10
CA GLY A 155 8.90 -0.57 -23.71
C GLY A 155 7.44 -0.76 -23.30
N ALA A 156 7.23 -0.75 -21.98
CA ALA A 156 5.92 -0.62 -21.36
C ALA A 156 6.10 -0.07 -19.95
N THR A 157 5.51 1.09 -19.66
CA THR A 157 5.73 1.82 -18.40
C THR A 157 5.44 0.98 -17.16
N TRP A 158 4.31 0.26 -17.16
CA TRP A 158 3.89 -0.52 -16.00
C TRP A 158 4.87 -1.65 -15.65
N SER A 159 5.40 -2.35 -16.66
CA SER A 159 6.27 -3.50 -16.44
C SER A 159 7.67 -3.06 -16.06
N LEU A 160 8.17 -1.98 -16.65
CA LEU A 160 9.42 -1.35 -16.25
C LEU A 160 9.35 -0.89 -14.78
N ALA A 161 8.33 -0.11 -14.43
CA ALA A 161 8.14 0.40 -13.07
C ALA A 161 8.01 -0.74 -12.04
N HIS A 162 7.22 -1.78 -12.33
CA HIS A 162 7.09 -2.93 -11.43
C HIS A 162 8.41 -3.69 -11.25
N ASN A 163 9.15 -3.96 -12.33
CA ASN A 163 10.40 -4.69 -12.25
C ASN A 163 11.48 -3.92 -11.49
N ILE A 164 11.55 -2.60 -11.68
CA ILE A 164 12.44 -1.73 -10.90
C ILE A 164 12.06 -1.80 -9.41
N ALA A 165 10.77 -1.61 -9.10
CA ALA A 165 10.28 -1.61 -7.72
C ALA A 165 10.54 -2.95 -7.01
N ALA A 166 10.29 -4.07 -7.69
CA ALA A 166 10.51 -5.40 -7.16
C ALA A 166 12.00 -5.70 -6.90
N ASN A 167 12.91 -5.18 -7.74
CA ASN A 167 14.35 -5.33 -7.51
C ASN A 167 14.89 -4.44 -6.38
N LEU A 168 14.17 -3.35 -6.05
CA LEU A 168 14.53 -2.41 -4.99
C LEU A 168 13.75 -2.67 -3.68
N ASP A 169 12.93 -3.72 -3.59
CA ASP A 169 12.26 -4.09 -2.34
C ASP A 169 13.30 -4.45 -1.27
N HIS A 170 13.19 -3.80 -0.12
CA HIS A 170 14.12 -3.96 0.99
C HIS A 170 13.37 -3.89 2.33
N PRO A 171 13.86 -4.53 3.42
CA PRO A 171 13.34 -4.34 4.78
C PRO A 171 12.98 -2.91 5.16
N ASP A 172 13.83 -1.95 4.82
CA ASP A 172 13.66 -0.54 5.17
C ASP A 172 12.89 0.28 4.13
N THR A 173 12.59 -0.31 2.95
CA THR A 173 11.80 0.27 1.86
C THR A 173 10.95 -0.81 1.20
N ARG A 174 9.80 -1.11 1.79
CA ARG A 174 8.91 -2.16 1.32
C ARG A 174 8.10 -1.70 0.13
N TYR A 175 8.20 -2.44 -0.97
CA TYR A 175 7.33 -2.27 -2.13
C TYR A 175 5.94 -2.84 -1.81
N ILE A 176 4.97 -1.98 -1.52
CA ILE A 176 3.65 -2.35 -0.99
C ILE A 176 2.68 -2.67 -2.11
N SER A 177 2.48 -1.76 -3.06
CA SER A 177 1.50 -1.92 -4.13
C SER A 177 1.88 -1.17 -5.41
N HIS A 178 1.26 -1.54 -6.53
CA HIS A 178 1.20 -0.70 -7.71
C HIS A 178 -0.24 -0.53 -8.18
N ALA A 179 -0.48 0.50 -8.99
CA ALA A 179 -1.70 0.62 -9.77
C ALA A 179 -1.42 1.20 -11.15
N LEU A 180 -2.12 0.68 -12.15
CA LEU A 180 -2.16 1.21 -13.50
C LEU A 180 -3.38 2.12 -13.60
N VAL A 181 -3.19 3.34 -14.09
CA VAL A 181 -4.21 4.37 -14.13
C VAL A 181 -4.52 4.72 -15.57
N GLN A 182 -5.74 4.37 -15.97
CA GLN A 182 -6.24 4.68 -17.31
C GLN A 182 -6.58 6.18 -17.39
N LEU A 183 -5.95 6.88 -18.34
CA LEU A 183 -6.14 8.30 -18.58
C LEU A 183 -6.98 8.54 -19.84
N PHE A 184 -7.34 9.81 -20.07
CA PHE A 184 -8.05 10.22 -21.28
C PHE A 184 -7.20 9.93 -22.53
N PRO A 185 -7.73 9.23 -23.54
CA PRO A 185 -6.97 8.91 -24.75
C PRO A 185 -6.51 10.17 -25.50
N ALA A 186 -5.20 10.45 -25.48
CA ALA A 186 -4.62 11.56 -26.21
C ALA A 186 -4.11 11.11 -27.59
N PRO A 187 -4.38 11.84 -28.69
CA PRO A 187 -3.93 11.47 -30.04
C PRO A 187 -2.40 11.34 -30.20
N ALA A 188 -1.64 11.99 -29.31
CA ALA A 188 -0.18 12.03 -29.34
C ALA A 188 0.51 10.90 -28.53
N LYS A 189 -0.24 10.02 -27.86
CA LYS A 189 0.29 9.01 -26.93
C LYS A 189 0.25 7.59 -27.49
N THR A 190 0.88 6.65 -26.78
CA THR A 190 0.72 5.20 -27.02
C THR A 190 -0.76 4.82 -26.97
N GLN A 191 -1.15 3.75 -27.66
CA GLN A 191 -2.57 3.41 -27.90
C GLN A 191 -3.41 3.31 -26.63
N ASN A 192 -2.81 2.99 -25.47
CA ASN A 192 -3.53 2.73 -24.24
C ASN A 192 -3.53 3.90 -23.23
N CYS A 193 -2.65 4.90 -23.35
CA CYS A 193 -2.60 6.08 -22.43
C CYS A 193 -2.76 5.72 -20.93
N VAL A 194 -1.82 4.94 -20.40
CA VAL A 194 -1.83 4.43 -19.01
C VAL A 194 -0.60 4.92 -18.26
N SER A 195 -0.82 5.53 -17.09
CA SER A 195 0.25 5.89 -16.15
C SER A 195 0.33 4.88 -14.99
N THR A 196 1.44 4.88 -14.24
CA THR A 196 1.67 3.96 -13.12
C THR A 196 1.97 4.73 -11.83
N VAL A 197 1.43 4.24 -10.71
CA VAL A 197 1.87 4.64 -9.37
C VAL A 197 2.43 3.43 -8.62
N LEU A 198 3.55 3.63 -7.95
CA LEU A 198 4.16 2.71 -6.99
C LEU A 198 3.92 3.22 -5.57
N GLU A 199 3.58 2.34 -4.64
CA GLU A 199 3.48 2.62 -3.22
C GLU A 199 4.60 1.88 -2.48
N PHE A 200 5.37 2.64 -1.70
CA PHE A 200 6.37 2.12 -0.78
C PHE A 200 6.05 2.50 0.67
N GLY A 201 6.48 1.65 1.60
CA GLY A 201 6.61 1.98 3.02
C GLY A 201 8.09 2.07 3.39
N CYS A 202 8.54 3.22 3.85
CA CYS A 202 9.95 3.50 4.13
C CYS A 202 10.17 3.77 5.62
N ALA A 203 11.20 3.15 6.21
CA ALA A 203 11.53 3.31 7.63
C ALA A 203 11.98 4.73 7.99
N ASP A 204 12.79 5.37 7.13
CA ASP A 204 13.33 6.68 7.40
C ASP A 204 13.69 7.47 6.12
N ARG A 205 14.16 8.70 6.30
CA ARG A 205 14.53 9.60 5.21
C ARG A 205 15.69 9.08 4.36
N SER A 206 16.66 8.40 4.97
CA SER A 206 17.82 7.88 4.26
C SER A 206 17.43 6.72 3.35
N SER A 207 16.56 5.83 3.81
CA SER A 207 16.05 4.72 2.99
C SER A 207 15.20 5.23 1.82
N LYS A 208 14.39 6.28 2.03
CA LYS A 208 13.67 6.99 0.95
C LYS A 208 14.65 7.51 -0.12
N GLN A 209 15.73 8.18 0.29
CA GLN A 209 16.68 8.76 -0.65
C GLN A 209 17.36 7.69 -1.51
N VAL A 210 17.85 6.61 -0.89
CA VAL A 210 18.48 5.49 -1.61
C VAL A 210 17.51 4.84 -2.61
N LEU A 211 16.25 4.64 -2.21
CA LEU A 211 15.20 4.13 -3.10
C LEU A 211 14.97 5.05 -4.30
N LEU A 212 14.81 6.35 -4.06
CA LEU A 212 14.55 7.34 -5.11
C LEU A 212 15.71 7.45 -6.10
N GLU A 213 16.95 7.46 -5.60
CA GLU A 213 18.17 7.43 -6.44
C GLU A 213 18.25 6.14 -7.28
N GLY A 214 17.88 4.99 -6.69
CA GLY A 214 17.82 3.71 -7.39
C GLY A 214 16.77 3.69 -8.51
N ILE A 215 15.56 4.17 -8.24
CA ILE A 215 14.47 4.25 -9.24
C ILE A 215 14.86 5.22 -10.36
N TYR A 216 15.34 6.41 -10.01
CA TYR A 216 15.80 7.41 -10.98
C TYR A 216 16.89 6.83 -11.90
N SER A 217 17.93 6.23 -11.32
CA SER A 217 19.04 5.64 -12.07
C SER A 217 18.58 4.51 -13.00
N ALA A 218 17.62 3.71 -12.55
CA ALA A 218 17.06 2.65 -13.38
C ALA A 218 16.20 3.21 -14.52
N LEU A 219 15.40 4.25 -14.28
CA LEU A 219 14.63 4.91 -15.34
C LEU A 219 15.53 5.59 -16.36
N GLU A 220 16.60 6.28 -15.96
CA GLU A 220 17.59 6.83 -16.90
C GLU A 220 18.21 5.75 -17.78
N LYS A 221 18.47 4.56 -17.22
CA LYS A 221 19.11 3.46 -17.94
C LYS A 221 18.17 2.71 -18.88
N TYR A 222 16.93 2.50 -18.47
CA TYR A 222 16.02 1.55 -19.12
C TYR A 222 14.81 2.19 -19.79
N SER A 223 14.47 3.44 -19.46
CA SER A 223 13.47 4.19 -20.22
C SER A 223 13.97 4.45 -21.63
N VAL A 224 13.06 4.41 -22.59
CA VAL A 224 13.34 4.60 -24.02
C VAL A 224 12.66 5.87 -24.55
N SER A 225 12.22 6.74 -23.65
CA SER A 225 11.52 7.98 -23.92
C SER A 225 12.17 9.17 -23.21
N ASN A 226 12.43 10.23 -23.97
CA ASN A 226 12.88 11.53 -23.42
C ASN A 226 11.76 12.29 -22.71
N GLU A 227 10.53 11.80 -22.80
CA GLU A 227 9.35 12.40 -22.18
C GLU A 227 8.99 11.76 -20.83
N THR A 228 9.86 10.89 -20.31
CA THR A 228 9.70 10.23 -19.01
C THR A 228 9.36 11.24 -17.92
N GLY A 229 8.24 10.99 -17.24
CA GLY A 229 7.84 11.69 -16.03
C GLY A 229 8.05 10.81 -14.82
N MET A 230 8.72 11.33 -13.80
CA MET A 230 8.81 10.72 -12.48
C MET A 230 8.51 11.79 -11.43
N VAL A 231 7.51 11.52 -10.59
CA VAL A 231 7.11 12.41 -9.50
C VAL A 231 6.96 11.65 -8.20
N VAL A 232 7.16 12.35 -7.08
CA VAL A 232 7.18 11.78 -5.74
C VAL A 232 6.26 12.57 -4.82
N LEU A 233 5.43 11.87 -4.05
CA LEU A 233 4.66 12.43 -2.95
C LEU A 233 4.98 11.64 -1.68
N ASP A 234 5.69 12.29 -0.76
CA ASP A 234 5.96 11.79 0.58
C ASP A 234 4.84 12.21 1.53
N ASP A 235 3.71 11.53 1.45
CA ASP A 235 2.54 11.84 2.29
C ASP A 235 1.69 10.59 2.53
N PHE A 236 0.85 10.64 3.58
CA PHE A 236 -0.01 9.52 3.97
C PHE A 236 -1.12 9.27 2.92
N ASP A 237 -1.59 10.27 2.22
CA ASP A 237 -2.51 10.09 1.11
C ASP A 237 -2.26 11.12 0.00
N ALA A 238 -2.95 10.92 -1.13
CA ALA A 238 -2.90 11.77 -2.30
C ALA A 238 -4.28 12.38 -2.62
N SER A 239 -5.12 12.59 -1.59
CA SER A 239 -6.50 13.07 -1.76
C SER A 239 -6.57 14.46 -2.40
N GLN A 240 -5.58 15.32 -2.16
CA GLN A 240 -5.43 16.66 -2.72
C GLN A 240 -5.24 16.67 -4.26
N LEU A 241 -4.87 15.52 -4.85
CA LEU A 241 -4.65 15.38 -6.30
C LEU A 241 -5.84 14.75 -7.04
N LYS A 242 -6.95 14.45 -6.36
CA LYS A 242 -8.12 13.78 -6.97
C LYS A 242 -8.75 14.58 -8.11
N ASP A 243 -8.92 15.89 -7.94
CA ASP A 243 -9.53 16.75 -8.97
C ASP A 243 -8.66 16.80 -10.22
N TYR A 244 -7.35 17.02 -10.05
CA TYR A 244 -6.38 16.97 -11.14
C TYR A 244 -6.39 15.62 -11.87
N SER A 245 -6.43 14.52 -11.11
CA SER A 245 -6.52 13.17 -11.68
C SER A 245 -7.81 12.98 -12.48
N HIS A 246 -8.95 13.43 -11.96
CA HIS A 246 -10.22 13.38 -12.67
C HIS A 246 -10.16 14.17 -13.99
N GLU A 247 -9.57 15.35 -13.98
CA GLU A 247 -9.36 16.13 -15.22
C GLU A 247 -8.47 15.40 -16.23
N CYS A 248 -7.36 14.80 -15.80
CA CYS A 248 -6.49 13.98 -16.67
C CYS A 248 -7.20 12.75 -17.27
N ARG A 249 -8.25 12.26 -16.61
CA ARG A 249 -9.05 11.12 -17.08
C ARG A 249 -10.20 11.51 -18.00
N THR A 250 -10.52 12.80 -18.10
CA THR A 250 -11.65 13.32 -18.91
C THR A 250 -11.21 14.21 -20.08
N LYS A 251 -10.01 14.80 -20.03
CA LYS A 251 -9.49 15.68 -21.09
C LYS A 251 -7.96 15.72 -21.11
N ILE A 252 -7.41 16.28 -22.18
CA ILE A 252 -5.96 16.52 -22.32
C ILE A 252 -5.58 17.77 -21.52
N LEU A 253 -4.60 17.64 -20.64
CA LEU A 253 -4.03 18.74 -19.85
C LEU A 253 -2.68 19.20 -20.40
N THR A 254 -2.26 20.40 -20.01
CA THR A 254 -0.96 20.96 -20.40
C THR A 254 0.11 20.63 -19.36
N LYS A 255 1.36 20.56 -19.82
CA LYS A 255 2.52 20.42 -18.91
C LYS A 255 2.62 21.56 -17.90
N GLN A 256 2.28 22.78 -18.31
CA GLN A 256 2.31 23.95 -17.42
C GLN A 256 1.34 23.78 -16.24
N TYR A 257 0.13 23.29 -16.50
CA TYR A 257 -0.84 23.02 -15.44
C TYR A 257 -0.38 21.88 -14.51
N ALA A 258 0.28 20.86 -15.05
CA ALA A 258 0.90 19.80 -14.24
C ALA A 258 2.01 20.34 -13.32
N LEU A 259 2.86 21.24 -13.82
CA LEU A 259 3.92 21.89 -13.02
C LEU A 259 3.34 22.75 -11.89
N GLU A 260 2.27 23.50 -12.15
CA GLU A 260 1.58 24.31 -11.14
C GLU A 260 0.89 23.43 -10.09
N THR A 261 0.27 22.34 -10.53
CA THR A 261 -0.33 21.33 -9.64
C THR A 261 0.71 20.71 -8.72
N ALA A 262 1.86 20.31 -9.26
CA ALA A 262 2.92 19.70 -8.46
C ALA A 262 3.41 20.65 -7.36
N ARG A 263 3.70 21.90 -7.71
CA ARG A 263 4.14 22.95 -6.77
C ARG A 263 3.11 23.21 -5.67
N SER A 264 1.83 23.25 -6.01
CA SER A 264 0.76 23.58 -5.07
C SER A 264 0.44 22.44 -4.09
N ASN A 265 0.86 21.21 -4.42
CA ASN A 265 0.51 20.00 -3.66
C ASN A 265 1.74 19.28 -3.07
N ASN A 266 2.90 19.95 -3.00
CA ASN A 266 4.16 19.38 -2.50
C ASN A 266 4.58 18.08 -3.20
N VAL A 267 4.31 17.98 -4.51
CA VAL A 267 4.76 16.87 -5.33
C VAL A 267 6.14 17.24 -5.91
N GLU A 268 7.14 16.44 -5.58
CA GLU A 268 8.49 16.59 -6.09
C GLU A 268 8.59 16.01 -7.51
N ILE A 269 9.23 16.74 -8.43
CA ILE A 269 9.44 16.29 -9.81
C ILE A 269 10.91 15.85 -9.93
N MET A 270 11.12 14.55 -10.14
CA MET A 270 12.45 13.96 -10.33
C MET A 270 12.85 13.91 -11.80
N MET A 271 11.90 13.63 -12.70
CA MET A 271 12.10 13.69 -14.15
C MET A 271 10.97 14.51 -14.78
N SER A 272 11.33 15.57 -15.50
CA SER A 272 10.39 16.60 -15.94
C SER A 272 9.92 16.46 -17.39
N GLY A 273 9.88 15.26 -17.97
CA GLY A 273 9.30 15.01 -19.28
C GLY A 273 7.79 15.27 -19.32
N ASN A 274 7.13 15.19 -20.48
CA ASN A 274 5.67 15.36 -20.56
C ASN A 274 4.88 14.29 -19.77
N GLY A 275 5.50 13.15 -19.44
CA GLY A 275 4.93 12.12 -18.56
C GLY A 275 4.52 12.64 -17.18
N ILE A 276 5.02 13.78 -16.71
CA ILE A 276 4.58 14.33 -15.41
C ILE A 276 3.06 14.55 -15.34
N ILE A 277 2.40 14.77 -16.48
CA ILE A 277 0.95 14.94 -16.54
C ILE A 277 0.24 13.69 -16.00
N GLY A 278 0.60 12.52 -16.54
CA GLY A 278 0.04 11.24 -16.11
C GLY A 278 0.58 10.77 -14.77
N ALA A 279 1.88 10.97 -14.53
CA ALA A 279 2.54 10.55 -13.30
C ALA A 279 1.89 11.19 -12.06
N ILE A 280 1.56 12.50 -12.09
CA ILE A 280 0.83 13.17 -11.01
C ILE A 280 -0.60 12.63 -10.90
N ALA A 281 -1.27 12.43 -12.04
CA ALA A 281 -2.65 11.91 -12.07
C ALA A 281 -2.75 10.49 -11.52
N ALA A 282 -1.67 9.71 -11.52
CA ALA A 282 -1.67 8.36 -10.99
C ALA A 282 -1.62 8.30 -9.46
N LEU A 283 -1.04 9.31 -8.79
CA LEU A 283 -0.79 9.30 -7.33
C LEU A 283 -2.05 8.97 -6.49
N PRO A 284 -3.25 9.56 -6.72
CA PRO A 284 -4.46 9.27 -5.94
C PRO A 284 -4.95 7.82 -5.98
N TRP A 285 -4.47 7.04 -6.95
CA TRP A 285 -4.96 5.68 -7.22
C TRP A 285 -4.11 4.58 -6.59
N TYR A 286 -3.14 4.94 -5.74
CA TYR A 286 -2.37 3.96 -4.97
C TYR A 286 -3.31 2.96 -4.26
N ALA A 287 -2.97 1.68 -4.36
CA ALA A 287 -3.79 0.58 -3.84
C ALA A 287 -5.28 0.58 -4.24
N ARG A 288 -5.63 1.18 -5.39
CA ARG A 288 -6.95 1.05 -6.03
C ARG A 288 -6.86 0.51 -7.47
N PRO A 289 -6.14 -0.61 -7.71
CA PRO A 289 -5.85 -1.10 -9.05
C PRO A 289 -7.10 -1.49 -9.86
N ASN A 290 -8.18 -1.91 -9.19
CA ASN A 290 -9.43 -2.30 -9.85
C ASN A 290 -10.27 -1.09 -10.31
N GLU A 291 -10.17 0.02 -9.60
CA GLU A 291 -10.94 1.24 -9.87
C GLU A 291 -10.20 2.11 -10.90
N SER A 292 -8.87 2.16 -10.81
CA SER A 292 -8.02 3.05 -11.61
C SER A 292 -7.99 2.75 -13.10
N VAL A 293 -8.31 1.51 -13.50
CA VAL A 293 -8.33 1.07 -14.90
C VAL A 293 -9.65 1.38 -15.63
N LYS A 294 -10.68 1.83 -14.92
CA LYS A 294 -11.99 2.14 -15.50
C LYS A 294 -12.10 3.63 -15.84
N ILE A 295 -12.34 3.99 -17.09
CA ILE A 295 -12.74 5.37 -17.45
C ILE A 295 -14.22 5.50 -17.10
N GLU A 296 -14.54 6.52 -16.30
CA GLU A 296 -15.93 6.94 -16.01
C GLU A 296 -16.31 8.13 -16.89
#